data_AF-X1C4S5-F1
#
_entry.id   AF-X1C4S5-F1
#
_cell.length_a   1.000
_cell.length_b   1.000
_cell.length_c   1.000
_cell.angle_alpha   90.00
_cell.angle_beta   90.00
_cell.angle_gamma   90.00
#
_symmetry.space_group_name_H-M   'P 1'
#
loop_
_entity.id
_entity.type
_entity.pdbx_description
1 polymer ?
#
loop_
_entity_poly.entity_id
_entity_poly.type
_entity_poly.pdbx_seq_one_letter_code
_entity_poly.pdbx_strand_id
1 'polypeptide(L)'
;VGYRHQIDILTTVDTPSMRWVLRNYPQSRFTADLKIGELPSVIITRQEGEVPQLNTSYRGQDFVWWQQPGWSGALPTPILPWLTFREAEIKNETVILWARSDLFPDGTLDLEEDLSEDIQ
;
A
#
# COMPACT_ATOMS: atom_id res chain seq x y z
N VAL A 1 -13.97 20.07 -2.86
CA VAL A 1 -13.56 19.87 -4.27
C VAL A 1 -12.11 19.42 -4.27
N GLY A 2 -11.83 18.14 -4.51
CA GLY A 2 -10.48 17.57 -4.44
C GLY A 2 -9.82 17.53 -5.81
N TYR A 3 -8.64 18.12 -5.96
CA TYR A 3 -7.91 18.18 -7.23
C TYR A 3 -7.27 16.82 -7.53
N ARG A 4 -8.01 15.93 -8.22
CA ARG A 4 -7.50 14.63 -8.72
C ARG A 4 -6.21 14.76 -9.55
N HIS A 5 -5.96 15.93 -10.13
CA HIS A 5 -4.79 16.21 -10.97
C HIS A 5 -3.52 16.59 -10.19
N GLN A 6 -3.59 16.76 -8.86
CA GLN A 6 -2.44 17.12 -8.02
C GLN A 6 -1.92 15.96 -7.16
N ILE A 7 -2.67 14.85 -7.08
CA ILE A 7 -2.26 13.70 -6.27
C ILE A 7 -1.23 12.89 -7.05
N ASP A 8 0.00 12.90 -6.56
CA ASP A 8 1.05 11.99 -7.01
C ASP A 8 0.96 10.66 -6.22
N ILE A 9 0.97 9.56 -6.96
CA ILE A 9 0.82 8.21 -6.41
C ILE A 9 2.08 7.44 -6.74
N LEU A 10 2.76 6.91 -5.74
CA LEU A 10 3.92 6.06 -5.91
C LEU A 10 3.56 4.63 -5.51
N THR A 11 3.83 3.64 -6.36
CA THR A 11 3.51 2.25 -6.05
C THR A 11 4.68 1.31 -6.29
N THR A 12 4.85 0.34 -5.38
CA THR A 12 5.79 -0.78 -5.55
C THR A 12 5.14 -2.02 -6.17
N VAL A 13 3.83 -1.93 -6.46
CA VAL A 13 3.03 -3.02 -7.04
C VAL A 13 2.86 -2.78 -8.53
N ASP A 14 3.84 -3.21 -9.33
CA ASP A 14 3.76 -3.14 -10.79
C ASP A 14 3.02 -4.35 -11.38
N THR A 15 1.70 -4.21 -11.52
CA THR A 15 0.82 -5.22 -12.15
C THR A 15 -0.11 -4.57 -13.17
N PRO A 16 -0.58 -5.30 -14.21
CA PRO A 16 -1.51 -4.75 -15.21
C PRO A 16 -2.81 -4.22 -14.62
N SER A 17 -3.35 -4.90 -13.60
CA SER A 17 -4.55 -4.48 -12.87
C SER A 17 -4.31 -3.17 -12.11
N MET A 18 -3.15 -3.00 -11.47
CA MET A 18 -2.80 -1.77 -10.74
C MET A 18 -2.64 -0.60 -11.71
N ARG A 19 -1.95 -0.81 -12.84
CA ARG A 19 -1.84 0.17 -13.93
C ARG A 19 -3.21 0.59 -14.47
N TRP A 20 -4.13 -0.36 -14.62
CA TRP A 20 -5.49 -0.05 -15.07
C TRP A 20 -6.28 0.78 -14.06
N VAL A 21 -6.18 0.46 -12.76
CA VAL A 21 -6.83 1.24 -11.68
C VAL A 21 -6.28 2.67 -11.65
N LEU A 22 -4.96 2.81 -11.79
CA LEU A 22 -4.27 4.10 -11.75
C LEU A 22 -4.29 4.88 -13.07
N ARG A 23 -4.95 4.37 -14.13
CA ARG A 23 -4.93 4.97 -15.48
C ARG A 23 -5.38 6.43 -15.56
N ASN A 24 -6.20 6.88 -14.62
CA ASN A 24 -6.73 8.25 -14.56
C ASN A 24 -5.88 9.18 -13.65
N TYR A 25 -4.78 8.68 -13.10
CA TYR A 25 -3.84 9.43 -12.27
C TYR A 25 -2.54 9.63 -13.05
N PRO A 26 -2.42 10.68 -13.87
CA PRO A 26 -1.30 10.85 -14.79
C PRO A 26 0.05 11.05 -14.10
N GLN A 27 0.06 11.34 -12.79
CA GLN A 27 1.27 11.46 -11.97
C GLN A 27 1.61 10.18 -11.20
N SER A 28 0.96 9.05 -11.52
CA SER A 28 1.28 7.76 -10.89
C SER A 28 2.62 7.23 -11.38
N ARG A 29 3.48 6.81 -10.46
CA ARG A 29 4.80 6.23 -10.74
C ARG A 29 4.90 4.83 -10.14
N PHE A 30 5.51 3.93 -10.90
CA PHE A 30 5.78 2.55 -10.51
C PHE A 30 7.28 2.41 -10.29
N THR A 31 7.71 2.06 -9.09
CA THR A 31 9.12 1.92 -8.71
C THR A 31 9.30 0.68 -7.85
N ALA A 32 10.44 0.01 -7.93
CA ALA A 32 10.73 -1.09 -7.01
C ALA A 32 10.99 -0.57 -5.58
N ASP A 33 11.60 0.61 -5.47
CA ASP A 33 12.10 1.17 -4.22
C ASP A 33 11.60 2.60 -3.99
N LEU A 34 11.37 2.93 -2.72
CA LEU A 34 11.07 4.28 -2.25
C LEU A 34 12.38 5.04 -2.02
N LYS A 35 12.52 6.23 -2.61
CA LYS A 35 13.69 7.08 -2.37
C LYS A 35 13.53 7.81 -1.03
N ILE A 36 14.58 7.80 -0.22
CA ILE A 36 14.65 8.55 1.04
C ILE A 36 14.54 10.05 0.73
N GLY A 37 13.66 10.76 1.44
CA GLY A 37 13.40 12.20 1.27
C GLY A 37 12.35 12.53 0.20
N GLU A 38 11.84 11.54 -0.53
CA GLU A 38 10.69 11.73 -1.40
C GLU A 38 9.40 11.58 -0.57
N LEU A 39 8.54 12.61 -0.57
CA LEU A 39 7.28 12.62 0.19
C LEU A 39 6.08 12.68 -0.76
N PRO A 40 5.80 11.60 -1.53
CA PRO A 40 4.63 11.58 -2.40
C PRO A 40 3.33 11.67 -1.59
N SER A 41 2.26 12.15 -2.22
CA SER A 41 0.95 12.29 -1.57
C SER A 41 0.39 10.93 -1.13
N VAL A 42 0.54 9.92 -1.98
CA VAL A 42 0.03 8.56 -1.73
C VAL A 42 1.09 7.53 -2.11
N ILE A 43 1.28 6.52 -1.26
CA ILE A 43 2.16 5.37 -1.50
C ILE A 43 1.32 4.09 -1.45
N ILE A 44 1.52 3.17 -2.39
CA ILE A 44 0.92 1.83 -2.37
C ILE A 44 2.03 0.79 -2.29
N THR A 45 2.01 -0.04 -1.25
CA THR A 45 2.97 -1.13 -1.07
C THR A 45 2.26 -2.47 -0.85
N ARG A 46 2.97 -3.58 -1.02
CA ARG A 46 2.48 -4.87 -0.50
C ARG A 46 2.59 -4.87 1.02
N GLN A 47 1.67 -5.56 1.69
CA GLN A 47 1.73 -5.74 3.14
C GLN A 47 3.02 -6.43 3.62
N GLU A 48 3.55 -7.33 2.79
CA GLU A 48 4.80 -8.05 3.05
C GLU A 48 6.06 -7.19 2.81
N GLY A 49 5.90 -6.02 2.18
CA GLY A 49 6.98 -5.07 1.92
C GLY A 49 7.22 -4.18 3.14
N GLU A 50 8.40 -4.29 3.73
CA GLU A 50 8.85 -3.49 4.86
C GLU A 50 8.88 -1.99 4.51
N VAL A 51 8.06 -1.17 5.19
CA VAL A 51 8.29 0.29 5.23
C VAL A 51 8.05 0.86 6.65
N PRO A 52 8.99 0.65 7.59
CA PRO A 52 8.84 1.05 9.00
C PRO A 52 8.83 2.57 9.22
N GLN A 53 9.36 3.35 8.27
CA GLN A 53 9.58 4.79 8.42
C GLN A 53 8.40 5.68 7.97
N LEU A 54 7.34 5.11 7.39
CA LEU A 54 6.20 5.91 6.88
C LEU A 54 5.16 6.24 7.97
N ASN A 55 5.14 5.52 9.08
CA ASN A 55 4.06 5.59 10.07
C ASN A 55 3.97 6.89 10.88
N THR A 56 5.01 7.74 10.87
CA THR A 56 5.02 9.05 11.53
C THR A 56 4.29 10.11 10.69
N SER A 57 4.49 10.10 9.37
CA SER A 57 3.95 11.13 8.46
C SER A 57 2.82 10.64 7.54
N TYR A 58 2.51 9.34 7.57
CA TYR A 58 1.49 8.72 6.73
C TYR A 58 0.51 7.89 7.53
N ARG A 59 -0.73 7.88 7.07
CA ARG A 59 -1.80 7.00 7.55
C ARG A 59 -1.99 5.87 6.55
N GLY A 60 -1.83 4.63 7.02
CA GLY A 60 -1.97 3.42 6.21
C GLY A 60 -3.33 2.75 6.38
N GLN A 61 -3.88 2.22 5.29
CA GLN A 61 -5.02 1.30 5.32
C GLN A 61 -4.74 0.09 4.42
N ASP A 62 -5.01 -1.10 4.95
CA ASP A 62 -4.85 -2.37 4.25
C ASP A 62 -6.09 -2.72 3.40
N PHE A 63 -5.84 -3.30 2.23
CA PHE A 63 -6.85 -3.75 1.28
C PHE A 63 -6.45 -5.07 0.66
N VAL A 64 -7.39 -6.02 0.58
CA VAL A 64 -7.20 -7.25 -0.20
C VAL A 64 -7.19 -6.88 -1.68
N TRP A 65 -6.05 -7.03 -2.33
CA TRP A 65 -5.86 -6.70 -3.74
C TRP A 65 -6.22 -7.88 -4.65
N TRP A 66 -5.77 -9.07 -4.28
CA TRP A 66 -5.99 -10.28 -5.03
C TRP A 66 -6.26 -11.46 -4.11
N GLN A 67 -7.08 -12.39 -4.57
CA GLN A 67 -7.40 -13.62 -3.86
C GLN A 67 -7.11 -14.79 -4.78
N GLN A 68 -6.27 -15.72 -4.32
CA GLN A 68 -5.91 -16.92 -5.06
C GLN A 68 -6.07 -18.18 -4.21
N PRO A 69 -6.28 -19.35 -4.83
CA PRO A 69 -6.13 -20.63 -4.17
C PRO A 69 -4.79 -20.73 -3.44
N GLY A 70 -4.82 -21.12 -2.16
CA GLY A 70 -3.62 -21.29 -1.34
C GLY A 70 -2.83 -22.57 -1.66
N TRP A 71 -3.42 -23.46 -2.46
CA TRP A 71 -2.87 -24.76 -2.82
C TRP A 71 -2.30 -24.78 -4.24
N SER A 72 -1.35 -25.68 -4.49
CA SER A 72 -0.81 -25.96 -5.81
C SER A 72 -1.53 -27.16 -6.46
N GLY A 73 -1.77 -27.08 -7.77
CA GLY A 73 -2.40 -28.14 -8.55
C GLY A 73 -3.93 -28.05 -8.66
N ALA A 74 -4.55 -29.09 -9.21
CA ALA A 74 -5.97 -29.08 -9.54
C ALA A 74 -6.91 -29.20 -8.32
N LEU A 75 -6.42 -29.72 -7.19
CA LEU A 75 -7.24 -30.05 -6.02
C LEU A 75 -6.59 -29.52 -4.73
N PRO A 76 -7.40 -29.08 -3.73
CA PRO A 76 -6.89 -28.66 -2.43
C PRO A 76 -6.25 -29.81 -1.65
N THR A 77 -5.19 -29.50 -0.89
CA THR A 77 -4.58 -30.44 0.05
C THR A 77 -4.66 -29.81 1.45
N PRO A 78 -5.35 -30.44 2.43
CA PRO A 78 -6.01 -31.74 2.40
C PRO A 78 -7.40 -31.74 1.72
N ILE A 79 -7.70 -32.79 0.95
CA ILE A 79 -8.95 -32.87 0.16
C ILE A 79 -10.19 -33.27 0.98
N LEU A 80 -10.01 -33.99 2.10
CA LEU A 80 -11.13 -34.49 2.91
C LEU A 80 -11.96 -33.35 3.52
N PRO A 81 -11.35 -32.36 4.21
CA PRO A 81 -12.08 -31.19 4.72
C PRO A 81 -12.74 -30.37 3.61
N TRP A 82 -12.10 -30.26 2.44
CA TRP A 82 -12.71 -29.60 1.28
C TRP A 82 -13.93 -30.37 0.76
N LEU A 83 -13.93 -31.70 0.78
CA LEU A 83 -15.06 -32.50 0.32
C LEU A 83 -16.25 -32.40 1.28
N THR A 84 -16.00 -32.37 2.59
CA THR A 84 -17.05 -32.35 3.62
C THR A 84 -17.55 -30.95 3.97
N PHE A 85 -16.65 -29.97 4.00
CA PHE A 85 -16.95 -28.61 4.48
C PHE A 85 -16.70 -27.51 3.44
N ARG A 86 -16.21 -27.86 2.25
CA ARG A 86 -15.76 -26.89 1.22
C ARG A 86 -14.71 -25.92 1.75
N GLU A 87 -13.97 -26.34 2.76
CA GLU A 87 -12.89 -25.58 3.36
C GLU A 87 -11.60 -25.83 2.58
N ALA A 88 -11.03 -24.76 2.02
CA ALA A 88 -9.73 -24.79 1.37
C ALA A 88 -8.97 -23.51 1.70
N GLU A 89 -7.65 -23.60 1.71
CA GLU A 89 -6.78 -22.46 1.97
C GLU A 89 -6.93 -21.41 0.88
N ILE A 90 -7.13 -20.16 1.27
CA ILE A 90 -7.20 -19.01 0.37
C ILE A 90 -6.05 -18.09 0.72
N LYS A 91 -5.25 -17.70 -0.27
CA LYS A 91 -4.19 -16.72 -0.11
C LYS A 91 -4.68 -15.37 -0.61
N ASN A 92 -4.70 -14.41 0.31
CA ASN A 92 -4.99 -13.02 0.03
C ASN A 92 -3.66 -12.28 -0.15
N GLU A 93 -3.50 -11.63 -1.29
CA GLU A 93 -2.44 -10.65 -1.49
C GLU A 93 -3.00 -9.29 -1.06
N THR A 94 -2.44 -8.75 0.02
CA THR A 94 -2.87 -7.47 0.60
C THR A 94 -1.91 -6.37 0.19
N VAL A 95 -2.47 -5.22 -0.15
CA VAL A 95 -1.72 -3.97 -0.36
C VAL A 95 -2.11 -2.96 0.71
N ILE A 96 -1.17 -2.10 1.08
CA ILE A 96 -1.40 -1.00 2.00
C ILE A 96 -1.35 0.29 1.20
N LEU A 97 -2.41 1.08 1.33
CA LEU A 97 -2.49 2.45 0.84
C LEU A 97 -2.05 3.38 1.97
N TRP A 98 -0.94 4.06 1.78
CA TRP A 98 -0.45 5.10 2.67
C TRP A 98 -0.81 6.46 2.08
N ALA A 99 -1.59 7.24 2.81
CA ALA A 99 -1.86 8.63 2.46
C ALA A 99 -1.13 9.54 3.44
N ARG A 100 -0.47 10.58 2.92
CA ARG A 100 0.24 11.55 3.73
C ARG A 100 -0.72 12.30 4.66
N SER A 101 -0.30 12.55 5.90
CA SER A 101 -1.19 13.06 6.95
C SER A 101 -1.84 14.40 6.61
N ASP A 102 -1.15 15.33 5.93
CA ASP A 102 -1.70 16.64 5.51
C ASP A 102 -2.87 16.58 4.52
N LEU A 103 -3.09 15.44 3.86
CA LEU A 103 -4.24 15.27 2.96
C LEU A 103 -5.57 15.14 3.70
N PHE A 104 -5.51 14.96 5.03
CA PHE A 104 -6.68 14.87 5.89
C PHE A 104 -7.00 16.23 6.51
N PRO A 105 -8.30 16.55 6.70
CA PRO A 105 -8.72 17.86 7.24
C PRO A 105 -8.25 18.12 8.68
N ASP A 106 -7.83 17.08 9.40
CA ASP A 106 -7.29 17.12 10.76
C ASP A 106 -5.82 16.63 10.80
N GLY A 107 -5.12 16.78 9.67
CA GLY A 107 -3.80 16.25 9.46
C GLY A 107 -2.72 17.33 9.52
N THR A 108 -1.75 17.15 10.40
CA THR A 108 -0.51 17.94 10.42
C THR A 108 0.63 17.04 9.94
N LEU A 109 1.55 17.60 9.17
CA LEU A 109 2.83 16.95 8.91
C LEU A 109 3.73 17.22 10.10
N ASP A 110 3.87 16.23 10.97
CA ASP A 110 4.87 16.25 12.04
C ASP A 110 6.23 15.97 11.40
N LEU A 111 6.81 16.99 10.78
CA LEU A 111 8.23 17.01 10.46
C LEU A 111 8.92 17.25 11.81
N GLU A 112 9.47 16.20 12.42
CA GLU A 112 10.28 16.32 13.64
C GLU A 112 11.20 17.53 13.52
N GLU A 113 10.89 18.56 14.31
CA GLU A 113 11.57 19.83 14.42
C GLU A 113 12.85 19.62 15.25
N ASP A 114 13.74 18.73 14.79
CA ASP A 114 15.03 18.44 15.44
C ASP A 114 16.10 19.49 15.03
N LEU A 115 15.75 20.78 15.14
CA LEU A 115 16.65 21.90 14.80
C LEU A 115 16.67 23.02 15.86
N SER A 116 16.32 22.77 17.12
CA SER A 116 16.26 23.87 18.10
C SER A 116 16.74 23.63 19.54
N GLU A 117 17.63 22.68 19.82
CA GLU A 117 18.30 22.61 21.15
C GLU A 117 19.79 22.25 21.08
N ASP A 118 20.62 23.02 20.37
CA ASP A 118 22.09 22.97 20.59
C ASP A 118 22.80 24.29 20.26
N ILE A 119 22.18 25.42 20.58
CA ILE A 119 22.92 26.68 20.82
C ILE A 119 22.50 27.22 22.20
N GLN A 120 23.23 26.81 23.23
CA GLN A 120 23.45 27.64 24.42
C GLN A 120 24.84 27.44 25.00
#